data_AF-A0A422N5J2-F1
#
_entry.id   AF-A0A422N5J2-F1
#
_cell.length_a   1.000
_cell.length_b   1.000
_cell.length_c   1.000
_cell.angle_alpha   90.00
_cell.angle_beta   90.00
_cell.angle_gamma   90.00
#
_symmetry.space_group_name_H-M   'P 1'
#
loop_
_entity.id
_entity.type
_entity.pdbx_description
1 polymer ?
#
loop_
_entity_poly.entity_id
_entity_poly.type
_entity_poly.pdbx_seq_one_letter_code
_entity_poly.pdbx_strand_id
1 'polypeptide(L)'
;MHRCGSLLHRIEKVGRAAWVHGASLAKETRHEGDSFSEVDTTALCFPFSSSSVSSRLMTTEEALRRISSFYRPDTYAYSLLSTHLLFHEARDRGFLELNVDARGFFVHPATLIRHPEMFSHFFGVERSPFFSEMLQQLLATHDAEKSPVVQECHSQGVDPAAWVPFLRGLCLCVIVGDPILSEVGFVIEDLLLRGALHKSLSIPGEHNERGISIAGMLLEAAVELGSVRLSELSLCVYRQFLAETSYAVSKRLAVCFTQNERRQLDWDVRCLSRKQRGCSRVAR
;
A
#
# COMPACT_ATOMS: atom_id res chain seq x y z
N MET A 1 28.25 14.56 -32.47
CA MET A 1 28.46 15.46 -31.32
C MET A 1 27.12 16.00 -30.87
N HIS A 2 26.53 15.45 -29.80
CA HIS A 2 25.50 16.13 -29.00
C HIS A 2 25.63 15.61 -27.57
N ARG A 3 25.85 16.55 -26.63
CA ARG A 3 26.08 16.31 -25.21
C ARG A 3 24.76 15.96 -24.54
N CYS A 4 24.75 14.85 -23.81
CA CYS A 4 23.67 14.46 -22.92
C CYS A 4 24.00 15.02 -21.51
N GLY A 5 23.15 15.90 -20.99
CA GLY A 5 23.29 16.47 -19.65
C GLY A 5 22.77 15.50 -18.58
N SER A 6 23.63 15.11 -17.65
CA SER A 6 23.29 14.30 -16.49
C SER A 6 22.54 15.14 -15.45
N LEU A 7 21.29 14.78 -15.16
CA LEU A 7 20.58 15.28 -13.97
C LEU A 7 21.00 14.44 -12.76
N LEU A 8 22.06 14.88 -12.09
CA LEU A 8 22.41 14.47 -10.73
C LEU A 8 21.50 15.19 -9.75
N HIS A 9 20.50 14.50 -9.19
CA HIS A 9 19.76 15.01 -8.04
C HIS A 9 20.67 14.97 -6.80
N ARG A 10 21.20 16.14 -6.46
CA ARG A 10 21.87 16.43 -5.19
C ARG A 10 20.80 16.53 -4.10
N ILE A 11 20.82 15.62 -3.12
CA ILE A 11 19.97 15.71 -1.93
C ILE A 11 20.55 16.81 -1.04
N GLU A 12 19.92 17.98 -1.02
CA GLU A 12 20.19 18.99 0.01
C GLU A 12 19.52 18.56 1.32
N LYS A 13 20.34 18.47 2.38
CA LYS A 13 19.86 18.29 3.75
C LYS A 13 19.12 19.55 4.19
N VAL A 14 17.79 19.55 4.12
CA VAL A 14 16.98 20.61 4.74
C VAL A 14 16.90 20.34 6.24
N GLY A 15 17.45 21.29 7.03
CA GLY A 15 17.52 21.23 8.48
C GLY A 15 16.16 21.37 9.17
N ARG A 16 16.07 20.84 10.41
CA ARG A 16 14.89 20.76 11.30
C ARG A 16 14.15 22.08 11.63
N ALA A 17 14.55 23.23 11.09
CA ALA A 17 13.96 24.53 11.44
C ALA A 17 12.87 25.03 10.46
N ALA A 18 12.68 24.40 9.30
CA ALA A 18 11.72 24.89 8.29
C ALA A 18 10.24 24.48 8.55
N TRP A 19 9.97 23.58 9.50
CA TRP A 19 8.62 23.06 9.75
C TRP A 19 7.75 23.92 10.66
N VAL A 20 8.29 24.99 11.27
CA VAL A 20 7.57 25.79 12.28
C VAL A 20 6.99 27.10 11.73
N HIS A 21 7.42 27.59 10.55
CA HIS A 21 6.94 28.87 10.02
C HIS A 21 5.77 28.78 9.02
N GLY A 22 5.44 27.60 8.49
CA GLY A 22 4.29 27.44 7.58
C GLY A 22 2.92 27.47 8.27
N ALA A 23 2.86 27.19 9.57
CA ALA A 23 1.61 27.12 10.33
C ALA A 23 1.16 28.48 10.92
N SER A 24 2.01 29.51 10.87
CA SER A 24 1.71 30.82 11.48
C SER A 24 1.25 31.90 10.50
N LEU A 25 1.30 31.63 9.19
CA LEU A 25 0.93 32.60 8.14
C LEU A 25 -0.47 32.39 7.54
N ALA A 26 -1.19 31.34 7.97
CA ALA A 26 -2.57 31.07 7.55
C ALA A 26 -3.63 31.66 8.52
N LYS A 27 -3.24 32.53 9.46
CA LYS A 27 -4.13 33.07 10.50
C LYS A 27 -4.45 34.57 10.38
N GLU A 28 -3.96 35.26 9.35
CA GLU A 28 -4.23 36.68 9.13
C GLU A 28 -4.79 36.95 7.73
N THR A 29 -5.93 36.37 7.40
CA THR A 29 -6.86 36.89 6.38
C THR A 29 -8.28 36.46 6.71
N ARG A 30 -8.90 37.14 7.69
CA ARG A 30 -10.35 37.12 7.90
C ARG A 30 -10.86 38.55 7.89
N HIS A 31 -11.70 38.86 6.89
CA HIS A 31 -12.71 39.92 6.76
C HIS A 31 -13.01 39.99 5.24
N GLU A 32 -14.22 39.84 4.69
CA GLU A 32 -15.60 40.10 5.12
C GLU A 32 -16.58 39.26 4.26
N GLY A 33 -17.77 38.97 4.80
CA GLY A 33 -19.05 38.90 4.06
C GLY A 33 -19.37 37.67 3.20
N ASP A 34 -20.05 36.67 3.76
CA ASP A 34 -21.48 36.42 3.46
C ASP A 34 -22.03 35.19 4.21
N SER A 35 -23.34 35.21 4.45
CA SER A 35 -24.07 34.36 5.40
C SER A 35 -24.72 33.13 4.74
N PHE A 36 -24.88 32.06 5.56
CA PHE A 36 -25.60 30.78 5.34
C PHE A 36 -24.90 29.78 4.39
N SER A 37 -24.75 28.48 4.67
CA SER A 37 -25.56 27.57 5.49
C SER A 37 -24.71 26.50 6.21
N GLU A 38 -25.17 26.14 7.40
CA GLU A 38 -24.81 25.00 8.22
C GLU A 38 -25.00 23.66 7.45
N VAL A 39 -23.97 23.25 6.69
CA VAL A 39 -23.79 21.88 6.19
C VAL A 39 -22.31 21.54 6.32
N ASP A 40 -21.84 21.48 7.57
CA ASP A 40 -20.49 21.04 7.91
C ASP A 40 -20.53 19.56 8.31
N THR A 41 -20.95 18.70 7.39
CA THR A 41 -20.72 17.25 7.51
C THR A 41 -19.40 16.90 6.84
N THR A 42 -18.34 16.90 7.65
CA THR A 42 -17.26 15.89 7.59
C THR A 42 -16.69 15.59 6.21
N ALA A 43 -16.30 16.60 5.44
CA ALA A 43 -15.52 16.38 4.23
C ALA A 43 -14.17 15.76 4.63
N LEU A 44 -13.98 14.48 4.30
CA LEU A 44 -12.70 13.78 4.39
C LEU A 44 -11.64 14.58 3.61
N CYS A 45 -10.78 15.33 4.30
CA CYS A 45 -9.59 15.91 3.69
C CYS A 45 -8.63 14.76 3.32
N PHE A 46 -8.59 14.41 2.04
CA PHE A 46 -7.91 13.22 1.52
C PHE A 46 -6.39 13.39 1.36
N PRO A 47 -5.56 12.40 1.75
CA PRO A 47 -4.15 12.35 1.36
C PRO A 47 -3.93 11.95 -0.12
N PHE A 48 -5.00 11.64 -0.88
CA PHE A 48 -4.94 11.19 -2.28
C PHE A 48 -5.54 12.17 -3.30
N SER A 49 -5.91 13.38 -2.88
CA SER A 49 -6.44 14.40 -3.79
C SER A 49 -5.46 15.56 -3.94
N SER A 50 -4.75 15.61 -5.07
CA SER A 50 -4.09 16.84 -5.54
C SER A 50 -4.95 17.58 -6.57
N SER A 51 -6.17 17.13 -6.83
CA SER A 51 -7.09 17.77 -7.78
C SER A 51 -8.52 17.79 -7.23
N SER A 52 -9.16 18.95 -7.36
CA SER A 52 -10.57 19.17 -7.05
C SER A 52 -11.47 18.36 -7.98
N VAL A 53 -11.53 17.04 -7.82
CA VAL A 53 -12.47 16.19 -8.55
C VAL A 53 -13.76 16.16 -7.75
N SER A 54 -14.64 17.12 -8.03
CA SER A 54 -15.97 17.23 -7.40
C SER A 54 -16.98 16.19 -7.92
N SER A 55 -16.58 15.27 -8.80
CA SER A 55 -17.47 14.27 -9.39
C SER A 55 -16.91 12.87 -9.24
N ARG A 56 -17.61 12.04 -8.47
CA ARG A 56 -17.44 10.58 -8.41
C ARG A 56 -17.51 10.00 -9.84
N LEU A 57 -16.47 9.29 -10.26
CA LEU A 57 -16.37 8.76 -11.63
C LEU A 57 -17.02 7.38 -11.77
N MET A 58 -17.25 6.68 -10.66
CA MET A 58 -17.85 5.34 -10.67
C MET A 58 -18.62 5.01 -9.40
N THR A 59 -19.46 3.97 -9.45
CA THR A 59 -20.18 3.49 -8.26
C THR A 59 -19.20 2.85 -7.25
N THR A 60 -19.61 2.76 -5.98
CA THR A 60 -18.77 2.20 -4.91
C THR A 60 -18.55 0.72 -5.16
N GLU A 61 -19.56 0.03 -5.67
CA GLU A 61 -19.44 -1.38 -6.07
C GLU A 61 -18.41 -1.57 -7.18
N GLU A 62 -18.36 -0.66 -8.15
CA GLU A 62 -17.35 -0.67 -9.21
C GLU A 62 -15.95 -0.43 -8.65
N ALA A 63 -15.79 0.61 -7.84
CA ALA A 63 -14.51 0.94 -7.21
C ALA A 63 -14.01 -0.19 -6.31
N LEU A 64 -14.90 -0.76 -5.48
CA LEU A 64 -14.61 -1.90 -4.61
C LEU A 64 -14.15 -3.11 -5.40
N ARG A 65 -14.86 -3.46 -6.48
CA ARG A 65 -14.50 -4.60 -7.32
C ARG A 65 -13.16 -4.38 -7.99
N ARG A 66 -12.92 -3.18 -8.51
CA ARG A 66 -11.65 -2.82 -9.16
C ARG A 66 -10.49 -2.85 -8.18
N ILE A 67 -10.61 -2.25 -6.99
CA ILE A 67 -9.59 -2.30 -5.94
C ILE A 67 -9.32 -3.74 -5.51
N SER A 68 -10.38 -4.53 -5.28
CA SER A 68 -10.23 -5.94 -4.89
C SER A 68 -9.58 -6.77 -5.99
N SER A 69 -9.84 -6.47 -7.28
CA SER A 69 -9.21 -7.19 -8.40
C SER A 69 -7.72 -6.91 -8.57
N PHE A 70 -7.19 -5.83 -7.98
CA PHE A 70 -5.73 -5.61 -7.91
C PHE A 70 -5.05 -6.66 -7.03
N TYR A 71 -5.77 -7.24 -6.06
CA TYR A 71 -5.23 -8.29 -5.23
C TYR A 71 -5.12 -9.58 -6.03
N ARG A 72 -3.87 -9.96 -6.29
CA ARG A 72 -3.49 -11.30 -6.72
C ARG A 72 -2.61 -11.92 -5.64
N PRO A 73 -2.97 -13.09 -5.07
CA PRO A 73 -2.24 -13.68 -3.96
C PRO A 73 -0.74 -13.86 -4.22
N ASP A 74 -0.37 -14.34 -5.41
CA ASP A 74 1.02 -14.52 -5.82
C ASP A 74 1.79 -13.19 -5.90
N THR A 75 1.21 -12.18 -6.54
CA THR A 75 1.81 -10.83 -6.64
C THR A 75 1.96 -10.16 -5.27
N TYR A 76 0.94 -10.31 -4.41
CA TYR A 76 0.97 -9.75 -3.06
C TYR A 76 2.01 -10.45 -2.20
N ALA A 77 2.04 -11.78 -2.20
CA ALA A 77 3.05 -12.58 -1.51
C ALA A 77 4.47 -12.21 -1.94
N TYR A 78 4.68 -12.06 -3.26
CA TYR A 78 5.96 -11.61 -3.79
C TYR A 78 6.34 -10.25 -3.22
N SER A 79 5.40 -9.31 -3.13
CA SER A 79 5.65 -7.95 -2.64
C SER A 79 5.90 -7.88 -1.12
N LEU A 80 5.28 -8.79 -0.37
CA LEU A 80 5.31 -8.86 1.10
C LEU A 80 6.53 -9.61 1.64
N LEU A 81 6.80 -10.81 1.12
CA LEU A 81 7.76 -11.75 1.69
C LEU A 81 9.19 -11.37 1.34
N SER A 82 10.13 -11.57 2.26
CA SER A 82 11.54 -11.21 2.04
C SER A 82 12.19 -12.02 0.91
N THR A 83 13.12 -11.39 0.21
CA THR A 83 13.92 -11.99 -0.87
C THR A 83 14.62 -13.26 -0.41
N HIS A 84 15.19 -13.26 0.80
CA HIS A 84 15.85 -14.43 1.39
C HIS A 84 14.91 -15.64 1.48
N LEU A 85 13.72 -15.44 2.05
CA LEU A 85 12.72 -16.50 2.19
C LEU A 85 12.31 -17.05 0.82
N LEU A 86 11.95 -16.16 -0.12
CA LEU A 86 11.53 -16.57 -1.46
C LEU A 86 12.61 -17.37 -2.19
N PHE A 87 13.86 -16.97 -2.03
CA PHE A 87 14.99 -17.62 -2.70
C PHE A 87 15.34 -18.97 -2.08
N HIS A 88 15.29 -19.06 -0.74
CA HIS A 88 15.51 -20.29 0.00
C HIS A 88 14.45 -21.34 -0.38
N GLU A 89 13.17 -20.98 -0.31
CA GLU A 89 12.06 -21.87 -0.66
C GLU A 89 12.12 -22.32 -2.12
N ALA A 90 12.47 -21.43 -3.05
CA ALA A 90 12.62 -21.78 -4.45
C ALA A 90 13.76 -22.77 -4.70
N ARG A 91 14.83 -22.74 -3.89
CA ARG A 91 15.93 -23.72 -3.95
C ARG A 91 15.54 -25.05 -3.32
N ASP A 92 14.94 -25.02 -2.14
CA ASP A 92 14.54 -26.22 -1.42
C ASP A 92 13.54 -27.07 -2.21
N ARG A 93 12.66 -26.41 -2.96
CA ARG A 93 11.69 -27.07 -3.85
C ARG A 93 12.25 -27.44 -5.23
N GLY A 94 13.54 -27.16 -5.47
CA GLY A 94 14.23 -27.52 -6.71
C GLY A 94 13.88 -26.67 -7.93
N PHE A 95 13.25 -25.49 -7.76
CA PHE A 95 12.90 -24.59 -8.86
C PHE A 95 14.10 -23.79 -9.39
N LEU A 96 15.11 -23.63 -8.54
CA LEU A 96 16.36 -22.94 -8.85
C LEU A 96 17.55 -23.86 -8.63
N GLU A 97 18.42 -23.93 -9.64
CA GLU A 97 19.72 -24.56 -9.48
C GLU A 97 20.55 -23.80 -8.42
N LEU A 98 21.39 -24.53 -7.68
CA LEU A 98 22.23 -23.97 -6.61
C LEU A 98 23.15 -22.84 -7.09
N ASN A 99 23.47 -22.82 -8.38
CA ASN A 99 24.39 -21.85 -9.01
C ASN A 99 23.70 -20.56 -9.49
N VAL A 100 22.36 -20.47 -9.43
CA VAL A 100 21.64 -19.25 -9.80
C VAL A 100 21.90 -18.18 -8.74
N ASP A 101 22.23 -16.96 -9.18
CA ASP A 101 22.35 -15.77 -8.32
C ASP A 101 20.97 -15.15 -8.10
N ALA A 102 20.62 -14.89 -6.83
CA ALA A 102 19.37 -14.25 -6.44
C ALA A 102 19.13 -12.93 -7.19
N ARG A 103 20.20 -12.14 -7.40
CA ARG A 103 20.12 -10.83 -8.08
C ARG A 103 19.77 -10.94 -9.57
N GLY A 104 19.97 -12.11 -10.17
CA GLY A 104 19.63 -12.37 -11.58
C GLY A 104 18.26 -13.03 -11.77
N PHE A 105 17.64 -13.51 -10.68
CA PHE A 105 16.36 -14.21 -10.72
C PHE A 105 15.18 -13.27 -10.47
N PHE A 106 15.31 -12.34 -9.53
CA PHE A 106 14.20 -11.49 -9.12
C PHE A 106 13.99 -10.29 -10.05
N VAL A 107 12.74 -9.82 -10.06
CA VAL A 107 12.34 -8.54 -10.66
C VAL A 107 11.82 -7.58 -9.58
N HIS A 108 11.86 -6.28 -9.86
CA HIS A 108 11.31 -5.27 -8.95
C HIS A 108 9.82 -5.57 -8.68
N PRO A 109 9.36 -5.68 -7.41
CA PRO A 109 7.96 -6.00 -7.10
C PRO A 109 6.94 -5.04 -7.72
N ALA A 110 7.20 -3.72 -7.68
CA ALA A 110 6.37 -2.73 -8.39
C ALA A 110 6.14 -3.01 -9.89
N THR A 111 7.08 -3.65 -10.59
CA THR A 111 6.87 -4.06 -12.00
C THR A 111 5.84 -5.18 -12.09
N LEU A 112 5.94 -6.17 -11.20
CA LEU A 112 5.00 -7.28 -11.14
C LEU A 112 3.60 -6.84 -10.69
N ILE A 113 3.51 -5.85 -9.80
CA ILE A 113 2.22 -5.27 -9.38
C ILE A 113 1.52 -4.58 -10.56
N ARG A 114 2.27 -3.87 -11.41
CA ARG A 114 1.70 -3.21 -12.61
C ARG A 114 1.31 -4.20 -13.71
N HIS A 115 2.07 -5.28 -13.85
CA HIS A 115 1.95 -6.25 -14.94
C HIS A 115 1.91 -7.69 -14.43
N PRO A 116 0.89 -8.07 -13.63
CA PRO A 116 0.83 -9.42 -13.08
C PRO A 116 0.56 -10.49 -14.16
N GLU A 117 0.05 -10.11 -15.34
CA GLU A 117 -0.05 -10.96 -16.52
C GLU A 117 1.32 -11.37 -17.09
N MET A 118 2.36 -10.55 -16.85
CA MET A 118 3.72 -10.79 -17.32
C MET A 118 4.53 -11.70 -16.39
N PHE A 119 3.91 -12.30 -15.36
CA PHE A 119 4.58 -13.18 -14.40
C PHE A 119 5.39 -14.29 -15.11
N SER A 120 4.78 -14.96 -16.09
CA SER A 120 5.42 -16.03 -16.86
C SER A 120 6.58 -15.54 -17.74
N HIS A 121 6.50 -14.30 -18.20
CA HIS A 121 7.58 -13.65 -18.94
C HIS A 121 8.79 -13.35 -18.04
N PHE A 122 8.56 -12.92 -16.79
CA PHE A 122 9.63 -12.60 -15.86
C PHE A 122 10.36 -13.82 -15.31
N PHE A 123 9.63 -14.88 -14.95
CA PHE A 123 10.22 -16.06 -14.28
C PHE A 123 10.39 -17.28 -15.20
N GLY A 124 9.88 -17.21 -16.43
CA GLY A 124 9.91 -18.27 -17.44
C GLY A 124 8.68 -19.17 -17.37
N VAL A 125 8.13 -19.51 -18.54
CA VAL A 125 6.83 -20.21 -18.68
C VAL A 125 6.79 -21.52 -17.92
N GLU A 126 7.87 -22.30 -17.93
CA GLU A 126 7.93 -23.61 -17.28
C GLU A 126 7.95 -23.52 -15.75
N ARG A 127 8.67 -22.54 -15.20
CA ARG A 127 8.85 -22.39 -13.73
C ARG A 127 7.72 -21.63 -13.05
N SER A 128 7.03 -20.79 -13.82
CA SER A 128 6.09 -19.81 -13.27
C SER A 128 4.88 -20.41 -12.56
N PRO A 129 4.24 -21.51 -13.03
CA PRO A 129 3.17 -22.16 -12.29
C PRO A 129 3.62 -22.60 -10.89
N PHE A 130 4.79 -23.24 -10.80
CA PHE A 130 5.35 -23.73 -9.54
C PHE A 130 5.75 -22.58 -8.60
N PHE A 131 6.33 -21.52 -9.15
CA PHE A 131 6.72 -20.35 -8.34
C PHE A 131 5.48 -19.57 -7.85
N SER A 132 4.44 -19.43 -8.67
CA SER A 132 3.16 -18.82 -8.25
C SER A 132 2.49 -19.66 -7.17
N GLU A 133 2.45 -20.99 -7.32
CA GLU A 133 1.91 -21.90 -6.31
C GLU A 133 2.68 -21.79 -4.98
N MET A 134 4.01 -21.78 -5.03
CA MET A 134 4.85 -21.58 -3.85
C MET A 134 4.53 -20.26 -3.13
N LEU A 135 4.40 -19.16 -3.87
CA LEU A 135 4.05 -17.86 -3.31
C LEU A 135 2.68 -17.88 -2.63
N GLN A 136 1.70 -18.54 -3.24
CA GLN A 136 0.35 -18.70 -2.66
C GLN A 136 0.39 -19.54 -1.38
N GLN A 137 1.15 -20.62 -1.33
CA GLN A 137 1.31 -21.46 -0.13
C GLN A 137 2.00 -20.70 1.02
N LEU A 138 3.04 -19.92 0.70
CA LEU A 138 3.71 -19.08 1.69
C LEU A 138 2.79 -17.99 2.23
N LEU A 139 1.96 -17.39 1.37
CA LEU A 139 0.95 -16.43 1.83
C LEU A 139 -0.12 -17.08 2.69
N ALA A 140 -0.62 -18.26 2.33
CA ALA A 140 -1.58 -18.99 3.15
C ALA A 140 -1.02 -19.32 4.54
N THR A 141 0.26 -19.69 4.62
CA THR A 141 0.96 -19.91 5.89
C THR A 141 1.09 -18.62 6.69
N HIS A 142 1.47 -17.53 6.03
CA HIS A 142 1.50 -16.20 6.65
C HIS A 142 0.12 -15.78 7.19
N ASP A 143 -0.95 -16.04 6.44
CA ASP A 143 -2.32 -15.69 6.80
C ASP A 143 -2.84 -16.50 8.00
N ALA A 144 -2.46 -17.76 8.09
CA ALA A 144 -2.78 -18.61 9.24
C ALA A 144 -2.01 -18.23 10.52
N GLU A 145 -0.75 -17.81 10.40
CA GLU A 145 0.12 -17.64 11.57
C GLU A 145 0.30 -16.19 12.03
N LYS A 146 0.42 -15.25 11.07
CA LYS A 146 1.11 -13.97 11.29
C LYS A 146 0.40 -12.75 10.69
N SER A 147 -0.62 -12.92 9.85
CA SER A 147 -1.24 -11.80 9.16
C SER A 147 -1.99 -10.89 10.14
N PRO A 148 -1.52 -9.64 10.33
CA PRO A 148 -2.27 -8.69 11.15
C PRO A 148 -3.60 -8.31 10.50
N VAL A 149 -3.70 -8.30 9.16
CA VAL A 149 -4.93 -7.97 8.44
C VAL A 149 -6.02 -9.01 8.70
N VAL A 150 -5.69 -10.29 8.57
CA VAL A 150 -6.65 -11.39 8.81
C VAL A 150 -7.10 -11.38 10.27
N GLN A 151 -6.17 -11.19 11.21
CA GLN A 151 -6.49 -11.10 12.64
C GLN A 151 -7.42 -9.91 12.94
N GLU A 152 -7.14 -8.75 12.35
CA GLU A 152 -7.96 -7.55 12.53
C GLU A 152 -9.36 -7.73 11.93
N CYS A 153 -9.49 -8.32 10.74
CA CYS A 153 -10.80 -8.62 10.16
C CYS A 153 -11.63 -9.53 11.08
N HIS A 154 -11.02 -10.57 11.66
CA HIS A 154 -11.69 -11.43 12.63
C HIS A 154 -12.09 -10.69 13.90
N SER A 155 -11.21 -9.84 14.47
CA SER A 155 -11.52 -9.11 15.69
C SER A 155 -12.62 -8.06 15.51
N GLN A 156 -12.73 -7.48 14.31
CA GLN A 156 -13.81 -6.58 13.94
C GLN A 156 -15.12 -7.31 13.55
N GLY A 157 -15.13 -8.64 13.56
CA GLY A 157 -16.31 -9.45 13.23
C GLY A 157 -16.76 -9.31 11.78
N VAL A 158 -15.84 -8.99 10.86
CA VAL A 158 -16.12 -8.87 9.42
C VAL A 158 -15.65 -10.09 8.64
N ASP A 159 -16.20 -10.32 7.45
CA ASP A 159 -15.80 -11.42 6.58
C ASP A 159 -14.40 -11.18 5.97
N PRO A 160 -13.37 -11.96 6.35
CA PRO A 160 -12.03 -11.81 5.80
C PRO A 160 -11.97 -12.12 4.30
N ALA A 161 -12.85 -12.99 3.79
CA ALA A 161 -12.84 -13.39 2.38
C ALA A 161 -13.13 -12.20 1.45
N ALA A 162 -13.85 -11.19 1.93
CA ALA A 162 -14.09 -9.97 1.19
C ALA A 162 -13.14 -8.82 1.58
N TRP A 163 -12.87 -8.65 2.87
CA TRP A 163 -12.05 -7.53 3.36
C TRP A 163 -10.58 -7.66 3.02
N VAL A 164 -9.99 -8.87 3.10
CA VAL A 164 -8.56 -9.07 2.84
C VAL A 164 -8.21 -8.71 1.39
N PRO A 165 -8.93 -9.19 0.35
CA PRO A 165 -8.68 -8.75 -1.02
C PRO A 165 -8.80 -7.25 -1.23
N PHE A 166 -9.79 -6.59 -0.61
CA PHE A 166 -9.96 -5.15 -0.72
C PHE A 166 -8.78 -4.39 -0.09
N LEU A 167 -8.42 -4.71 1.16
CA LEU A 167 -7.35 -4.03 1.90
C LEU A 167 -5.98 -4.24 1.23
N ARG A 168 -5.68 -5.47 0.85
CA ARG A 168 -4.41 -5.81 0.18
C ARG A 168 -4.37 -5.25 -1.24
N GLY A 169 -5.49 -5.28 -1.97
CA GLY A 169 -5.62 -4.66 -3.27
C GLY A 169 -5.38 -3.15 -3.22
N LEU A 170 -5.96 -2.48 -2.22
CA LEU A 170 -5.73 -1.05 -1.98
C LEU A 170 -4.26 -0.74 -1.72
N CYS A 171 -3.57 -1.55 -0.91
CA CYS A 171 -2.12 -1.41 -0.72
C CYS A 171 -1.35 -1.47 -2.04
N LEU A 172 -1.72 -2.38 -2.94
CA LEU A 172 -1.08 -2.52 -4.25
C LEU A 172 -1.39 -1.32 -5.16
N CYS A 173 -2.64 -0.84 -5.19
CA CYS A 173 -3.02 0.39 -5.90
C CYS A 173 -2.18 1.59 -5.45
N VAL A 174 -1.97 1.74 -4.13
CA VAL A 174 -1.14 2.80 -3.54
C VAL A 174 0.31 2.71 -4.02
N ILE A 175 0.89 1.52 -4.09
CA ILE A 175 2.28 1.33 -4.55
C ILE A 175 2.46 1.77 -6.01
N VAL A 176 1.52 1.40 -6.88
CA VAL A 176 1.64 1.71 -8.31
C VAL A 176 1.13 3.09 -8.68
N GLY A 177 0.43 3.76 -7.75
CA GLY A 177 -0.20 5.06 -7.97
C GLY A 177 -1.39 4.95 -8.92
N ASP A 178 -2.23 3.91 -8.76
CA ASP A 178 -3.37 3.72 -9.66
C ASP A 178 -4.39 4.86 -9.52
N PRO A 179 -4.97 5.36 -10.62
CA PRO A 179 -5.98 6.42 -10.56
C PRO A 179 -7.20 6.09 -9.70
N ILE A 180 -7.52 4.81 -9.46
CA ILE A 180 -8.63 4.40 -8.59
C ILE A 180 -8.54 4.94 -7.16
N LEU A 181 -7.34 5.37 -6.74
CA LEU A 181 -7.13 5.99 -5.43
C LEU A 181 -7.96 7.27 -5.21
N SER A 182 -8.39 7.96 -6.27
CA SER A 182 -9.30 9.12 -6.15
C SER A 182 -10.67 8.74 -5.61
N GLU A 183 -11.10 7.49 -5.83
CA GLU A 183 -12.44 7.01 -5.46
C GLU A 183 -12.49 6.41 -4.04
N VAL A 184 -11.33 6.10 -3.45
CA VAL A 184 -11.22 5.40 -2.14
C VAL A 184 -11.95 6.17 -1.04
N GLY A 185 -11.94 7.50 -1.13
CA GLY A 185 -12.65 8.35 -0.21
C GLY A 185 -14.15 8.14 -0.18
N PHE A 186 -14.77 8.18 -1.36
CA PHE A 186 -16.19 7.92 -1.53
C PHE A 186 -16.57 6.49 -1.14
N VAL A 187 -15.67 5.54 -1.38
CA VAL A 187 -15.84 4.14 -0.94
C VAL A 187 -15.91 4.08 0.58
N ILE A 188 -14.96 4.68 1.29
CA ILE A 188 -14.95 4.70 2.77
C ILE A 188 -16.19 5.38 3.31
N GLU A 189 -16.58 6.52 2.75
CA GLU A 189 -17.79 7.25 3.14
C GLU A 189 -19.06 6.42 2.95
N ASP A 190 -19.22 5.77 1.78
CA ASP A 190 -20.38 4.90 1.53
C ASP A 190 -20.39 3.70 2.49
N LEU A 191 -19.24 3.11 2.84
CA LEU A 191 -19.16 2.03 3.83
C LEU A 191 -19.58 2.50 5.24
N LEU A 192 -19.20 3.72 5.61
CA LEU A 192 -19.56 4.33 6.89
C LEU A 192 -21.06 4.65 7.00
N LEU A 193 -21.69 5.08 5.91
CA LEU A 193 -23.09 5.47 5.88
C LEU A 193 -24.02 4.26 5.68
N ARG A 194 -23.60 3.30 4.85
CA ARG A 194 -24.46 2.23 4.34
C ARG A 194 -24.08 0.84 4.85
N GLY A 195 -23.45 0.72 6.02
CA GLY A 195 -22.75 -0.46 6.56
C GLY A 195 -23.36 -1.89 6.43
N ALA A 196 -24.58 -2.04 5.90
CA ALA A 196 -25.24 -3.30 5.59
C ALA A 196 -25.74 -3.48 4.13
N LEU A 197 -25.69 -2.44 3.27
CA LEU A 197 -26.25 -2.50 1.90
C LEU A 197 -25.26 -3.09 0.87
N HIS A 198 -23.95 -2.96 1.09
CA HIS A 198 -22.96 -3.65 0.28
C HIS A 198 -22.72 -5.04 0.85
N LYS A 199 -23.35 -6.06 0.24
CA LYS A 199 -23.24 -7.47 0.66
C LYS A 199 -21.79 -7.97 0.73
N SER A 200 -20.84 -7.30 0.07
CA SER A 200 -19.44 -7.69 0.06
C SER A 200 -18.63 -7.15 1.25
N LEU A 201 -18.81 -5.90 1.70
CA LEU A 201 -17.98 -5.29 2.76
C LEU A 201 -18.83 -4.68 3.87
N SER A 202 -19.61 -5.51 4.56
CA SER A 202 -20.37 -5.07 5.73
C SER A 202 -19.45 -4.88 6.94
N ILE A 203 -19.79 -3.91 7.79
CA ILE A 203 -19.12 -3.63 9.05
C ILE A 203 -20.18 -3.50 10.14
N PRO A 204 -20.08 -4.26 11.24
CA PRO A 204 -21.01 -4.15 12.34
C PRO A 204 -20.83 -2.82 13.09
N GLY A 205 -21.84 -2.46 13.87
CA GLY A 205 -21.77 -1.33 14.79
C GLY A 205 -22.32 -0.01 14.26
N GLU A 206 -22.29 0.98 15.16
CA GLU A 206 -22.71 2.35 14.89
C GLU A 206 -21.73 3.10 13.99
N HIS A 207 -22.12 4.26 13.47
CA HIS A 207 -21.29 5.04 12.53
C HIS A 207 -19.86 5.29 13.05
N ASN A 208 -19.71 5.66 14.33
CA ASN A 208 -18.41 5.91 14.94
C ASN A 208 -17.58 4.62 15.10
N GLU A 209 -18.23 3.53 15.51
CA GLU A 209 -17.58 2.23 15.66
C GLU A 209 -17.09 1.71 14.30
N ARG A 210 -17.91 1.87 13.25
CA ARG A 210 -17.51 1.57 11.86
C ARG A 210 -16.32 2.41 11.42
N GLY A 211 -16.33 3.70 11.75
CA GLY A 211 -15.21 4.63 11.56
C GLY A 211 -13.89 4.12 12.10
N ILE A 212 -13.90 3.79 13.38
CA ILE A 212 -12.74 3.26 14.10
C ILE A 212 -12.31 1.90 13.52
N SER A 213 -13.27 1.02 13.20
CA SER A 213 -13.01 -0.31 12.63
C SER A 213 -12.35 -0.23 11.25
N ILE A 214 -12.86 0.62 10.35
CA ILE A 214 -12.25 0.86 9.03
C ILE A 214 -10.83 1.40 9.20
N ALA A 215 -10.66 2.41 10.07
CA ALA A 215 -9.35 3.00 10.31
C ALA A 215 -8.35 1.97 10.85
N GLY A 216 -8.78 1.08 11.75
CA GLY A 216 -8.01 -0.07 12.24
C GLY A 216 -7.59 -1.02 11.13
N MET A 217 -8.55 -1.51 10.35
CA MET A 217 -8.27 -2.42 9.22
C MET A 217 -7.30 -1.80 8.19
N LEU A 218 -7.46 -0.51 7.86
CA LEU A 218 -6.53 0.21 6.99
C LEU A 218 -5.12 0.32 7.59
N LEU A 219 -5.02 0.53 8.91
CA LEU A 219 -3.74 0.60 9.61
C LEU A 219 -3.02 -0.74 9.57
N GLU A 220 -3.73 -1.83 9.85
CA GLU A 220 -3.16 -3.17 9.88
C GLU A 220 -2.71 -3.61 8.48
N ALA A 221 -3.47 -3.24 7.44
CA ALA A 221 -3.05 -3.44 6.05
C ALA A 221 -1.83 -2.60 5.67
N ALA A 222 -1.77 -1.36 6.15
CA ALA A 222 -0.61 -0.50 5.99
C ALA A 222 0.62 -1.09 6.69
N VAL A 223 0.47 -1.61 7.90
CA VAL A 223 1.59 -2.20 8.64
C VAL A 223 2.06 -3.50 8.00
N GLU A 224 1.14 -4.37 7.56
CA GLU A 224 1.47 -5.64 6.91
C GLU A 224 2.42 -5.43 5.74
N LEU A 225 2.06 -4.53 4.82
CA LEU A 225 2.87 -4.27 3.63
C LEU A 225 3.90 -3.14 3.84
N GLY A 226 3.90 -2.42 4.95
CA GLY A 226 4.71 -1.21 5.13
C GLY A 226 4.30 -0.07 4.18
N SER A 227 3.01 0.23 4.07
CA SER A 227 2.48 1.32 3.21
C SER A 227 2.24 2.60 4.01
N VAL A 228 3.20 3.53 3.99
CA VAL A 228 3.09 4.82 4.71
C VAL A 228 1.87 5.62 4.25
N ARG A 229 1.60 5.69 2.95
CA ARG A 229 0.44 6.42 2.40
C ARG A 229 -0.90 5.85 2.87
N LEU A 230 -0.99 4.52 3.01
CA LEU A 230 -2.20 3.92 3.54
C LEU A 230 -2.35 4.17 5.05
N SER A 231 -1.24 4.22 5.78
CA SER A 231 -1.25 4.60 7.20
C SER A 231 -1.69 6.06 7.42
N GLU A 232 -1.33 6.97 6.49
CA GLU A 232 -1.82 8.35 6.49
C GLU A 232 -3.33 8.41 6.28
N LEU A 233 -3.87 7.61 5.36
CA LEU A 233 -5.32 7.49 5.16
C LEU A 233 -6.02 6.99 6.42
N SER A 234 -5.50 5.92 7.02
CA SER A 234 -6.02 5.39 8.29
C SER A 234 -6.08 6.48 9.37
N LEU A 235 -5.02 7.28 9.52
CA LEU A 235 -5.01 8.40 10.47
C LEU A 235 -6.02 9.49 10.15
N CYS A 236 -6.21 9.82 8.86
CA CYS A 236 -7.24 10.75 8.47
C CYS A 236 -8.63 10.26 8.91
N VAL A 237 -8.93 8.97 8.73
CA VAL A 237 -10.19 8.37 9.18
C VAL A 237 -10.28 8.39 10.71
N TYR A 238 -9.24 7.95 11.44
CA TYR A 238 -9.23 7.97 12.91
C TYR A 238 -9.55 9.35 13.48
N ARG A 239 -8.98 10.41 12.91
CA ARG A 239 -9.17 11.79 13.38
C ARG A 239 -10.59 12.33 13.21
N GLN A 240 -11.44 11.66 12.42
CA GLN A 240 -12.86 12.02 12.34
C GLN A 240 -13.65 11.53 13.54
N PHE A 241 -13.19 10.48 14.21
CA PHE A 241 -13.93 9.80 15.28
C PHE A 241 -13.25 9.90 16.65
N LEU A 242 -11.94 10.18 16.67
CA LEU A 242 -11.15 10.31 17.90
C LEU A 242 -10.57 11.72 18.01
N ALA A 243 -10.74 12.33 19.18
CA ALA A 243 -10.16 13.64 19.47
C ALA A 243 -8.61 13.60 19.49
N GLU A 244 -8.04 12.50 19.97
CA GLU A 244 -6.59 12.30 20.06
C GLU A 244 -6.18 10.94 19.49
N THR A 245 -4.99 10.87 18.89
CA THR A 245 -4.43 9.61 18.40
C THR A 245 -3.92 8.79 19.57
N SER A 246 -4.47 7.58 19.75
CA SER A 246 -4.04 6.70 20.84
C SER A 246 -2.59 6.25 20.69
N TYR A 247 -1.94 5.97 21.82
CA TYR A 247 -0.57 5.45 21.83
C TYR A 247 -0.42 4.14 21.03
N ALA A 248 -1.45 3.29 21.06
CA ALA A 248 -1.47 2.06 20.27
C ALA A 248 -1.37 2.35 18.76
N VAL A 249 -2.15 3.30 18.26
CA VAL A 249 -2.08 3.75 16.86
C VAL A 249 -0.70 4.32 16.55
N SER A 250 -0.14 5.18 17.42
CA SER A 250 1.22 5.73 17.23
C SER A 250 2.30 4.64 17.15
N LYS A 251 2.21 3.62 18.00
CA LYS A 251 3.13 2.46 17.96
C LYS A 251 3.01 1.69 16.65
N ARG A 252 1.78 1.43 16.17
CA ARG A 252 1.55 0.76 14.89
C ARG A 252 2.08 1.56 13.71
N LEU A 253 1.93 2.88 13.70
CA LEU A 253 2.56 3.75 12.69
C LEU A 253 4.07 3.58 12.66
N ALA A 254 4.73 3.62 13.82
CA ALA A 254 6.18 3.44 13.89
C ALA A 254 6.61 2.09 13.28
N VAL A 255 5.86 1.02 13.57
CA VAL A 255 6.08 -0.30 12.92
C VAL A 255 5.91 -0.20 11.40
N CYS A 256 4.84 0.46 10.91
CA CYS A 256 4.63 0.68 9.48
C CYS A 256 5.83 1.36 8.81
N PHE A 257 6.42 2.39 9.42
CA PHE A 257 7.61 3.06 8.88
C PHE A 257 8.82 2.11 8.82
N THR A 258 9.08 1.35 9.90
CA THR A 258 10.19 0.38 9.91
C THR A 258 9.98 -0.73 8.87
N GLN A 259 8.74 -1.19 8.66
CA GLN A 259 8.42 -2.17 7.63
C GLN A 259 8.57 -1.59 6.23
N ASN A 260 8.18 -0.34 6.01
CA ASN A 260 8.40 0.34 4.74
C ASN A 260 9.90 0.40 4.38
N GLU A 261 10.75 0.80 5.33
CA GLU A 261 12.20 0.83 5.13
C GLU A 261 12.77 -0.56 4.84
N ARG A 262 12.39 -1.56 5.65
CA ARG A 262 12.81 -2.95 5.45
C ARG A 262 12.40 -3.47 4.08
N ARG A 263 11.16 -3.23 3.68
CA ARG A 263 10.62 -3.61 2.38
C ARG A 263 11.39 -2.93 1.26
N GLN A 264 11.66 -1.63 1.36
CA GLN A 264 12.40 -0.92 0.32
C GLN A 264 13.80 -1.49 0.14
N LEU A 265 14.51 -1.76 1.24
CA LEU A 265 15.82 -2.41 1.19
C LEU A 265 15.75 -3.82 0.56
N ASP A 266 14.74 -4.60 0.91
CA ASP A 266 14.55 -5.94 0.34
C ASP A 266 14.21 -5.88 -1.17
N TRP A 267 13.36 -4.94 -1.57
CA TRP A 267 13.01 -4.70 -2.97
C TRP A 267 14.22 -4.23 -3.77
N ASP A 268 15.06 -3.36 -3.22
CA ASP A 268 16.28 -2.90 -3.88
C ASP A 268 17.22 -4.07 -4.18
N VAL A 269 17.35 -5.07 -3.29
CA VAL A 269 18.16 -6.28 -3.54
C VAL A 269 17.70 -7.05 -4.77
N ARG A 270 16.39 -7.09 -5.04
CA ARG A 270 15.80 -7.72 -6.24
C ARG A 270 16.11 -6.96 -7.54
N CYS A 271 16.60 -5.73 -7.42
CA CYS A 271 16.78 -4.80 -8.54
C CYS A 271 18.25 -4.52 -8.84
N LEU A 272 19.18 -5.00 -8.01
CA LEU A 272 20.63 -4.86 -8.20
C LEU A 272 21.11 -5.71 -9.38
N SER A 273 20.77 -5.27 -10.59
CA SER A 273 21.23 -5.88 -11.84
C SER A 273 22.70 -5.54 -12.12
N ARG A 274 23.53 -6.60 -12.18
CA ARG A 274 24.71 -6.91 -13.04
C ARG A 274 25.66 -5.81 -13.58
N LYS A 275 25.55 -4.52 -13.25
CA LYS A 275 26.35 -3.44 -13.85
C LYS A 275 27.80 -3.33 -13.36
N GLN A 276 28.27 -4.22 -12.47
CA GLN A 276 29.67 -4.22 -12.00
C GLN A 276 30.57 -5.30 -12.62
N ARG A 277 30.09 -6.16 -13.53
CA ARG A 277 30.97 -7.14 -14.22
C ARG A 277 31.48 -6.67 -15.59
N GLY A 278 31.20 -5.43 -16.00
CA GLY A 278 31.57 -4.88 -17.32
C GLY A 278 32.61 -3.77 -17.34
N CYS A 279 33.01 -3.20 -16.19
CA CYS A 279 33.92 -2.04 -16.15
C CYS A 279 35.35 -2.34 -15.64
N SER A 280 35.77 -3.61 -15.57
CA SER A 280 37.13 -3.99 -15.16
C SER A 280 37.95 -4.68 -16.26
N ARG A 281 37.56 -4.53 -17.53
CA ARG A 281 38.37 -4.99 -18.68
C ARG A 281 38.48 -3.95 -19.80
N VAL A 282 38.92 -2.74 -19.49
CA VAL A 282 39.71 -1.91 -20.43
C VAL A 282 40.65 -1.03 -19.61
N ALA A 283 41.78 -1.62 -19.20
CA ALA A 283 42.99 -0.89 -18.85
C ALA A 283 44.16 -1.82 -19.19
N ARG A 284 44.55 -1.79 -20.46
CA ARG A 284 45.90 -2.07 -20.92
C ARG A 284 46.32 -0.89 -21.77
#